data_AF-A0ABD3GB36-F1
#
_entry.id   AF-A0ABD3GB36-F1
#
_cell.length_a   1.000
_cell.length_b   1.000
_cell.length_c   1.000
_cell.angle_alpha   90.00
_cell.angle_beta   90.00
_cell.angle_gamma   90.00
#
_symmetry.space_group_name_H-M   'P 1'
#
loop_
_entity.id
_entity.type
_entity.pdbx_description
1 polymer ?
#
loop_
_entity_poly.entity_id
_entity_poly.type
_entity_poly.pdbx_seq_one_letter_code
_entity_poly.pdbx_strand_id
1 'polypeptide(L)'
;MSSVEDPRPRLVAHDSIRGKVLILDLNGLLVRYCTQEQANSARLFGHQPVQLPSRSWYVPRVGLIIFLEAVRREFTLIFWTSRMKHNADALLRDLEERGLIPARFFLTEPEVEVWAQSECDRWETPRESEHGGVLYLKRFARLYYYNLASRDVLLVDDSVKKNSTNSPFSAIHPHSFTPWREDHAPHRDQFLCGTLLPWLQAWRQSPIPTPAYVRHHYAELGAQDPFEGLRSYWGRLVQGEHSSLLFCDATAHDRAIARSLFIGDVPVAKASVAVAGVDDVPLAAATVADVPVAAATVADVP
;
A
#
# COMPACT_ATOMS: atom_id res chain seq x y z
N MET A 1 -29.46 25.77 -11.14
CA MET A 1 -28.18 25.14 -11.48
C MET A 1 -27.71 24.40 -10.24
N SER A 2 -27.98 23.10 -10.14
CA SER A 2 -27.51 22.29 -9.01
C SER A 2 -26.00 22.14 -9.13
N SER A 3 -25.26 22.54 -8.10
CA SER A 3 -23.86 22.17 -7.96
C SER A 3 -23.77 20.65 -8.00
N VAL A 4 -23.14 20.12 -9.04
CA VAL A 4 -22.70 18.72 -9.06
C VAL A 4 -21.69 18.62 -7.92
N GLU A 5 -22.10 17.99 -6.82
CA GLU A 5 -21.18 17.68 -5.72
C GLU A 5 -20.00 16.90 -6.32
N ASP A 6 -18.79 17.38 -6.01
CA ASP A 6 -17.57 16.70 -6.37
C ASP A 6 -17.59 15.29 -5.77
N PRO A 7 -17.57 14.21 -6.59
CA PRO A 7 -17.73 12.84 -6.11
C PRO A 7 -16.49 12.33 -5.36
N ARG A 8 -15.45 13.16 -5.17
CA ARG A 8 -14.23 12.78 -4.46
C ARG A 8 -14.48 12.65 -2.95
N PRO A 9 -14.10 11.50 -2.33
CA PRO A 9 -14.19 11.29 -0.89
C PRO A 9 -13.54 12.40 -0.06
N ARG A 10 -14.20 12.72 1.06
CA ARG A 10 -13.86 13.78 2.01
C ARG A 10 -12.71 13.36 2.94
N LEU A 11 -11.60 12.86 2.41
CA LEU A 11 -10.34 13.02 3.14
C LEU A 11 -9.92 14.48 3.00
N VAL A 12 -10.61 15.33 3.77
CA VAL A 12 -10.14 16.68 4.04
C VAL A 12 -8.71 16.49 4.53
N ALA A 13 -7.78 17.25 3.94
CA ALA A 13 -6.43 17.40 4.45
C ALA A 13 -6.51 18.04 5.84
N HIS A 14 -7.00 17.29 6.82
CA HIS A 14 -6.78 17.61 8.20
C HIS A 14 -5.27 17.51 8.36
N ASP A 15 -4.69 18.58 8.91
CA ASP A 15 -3.38 18.60 9.55
C ASP A 15 -3.35 17.56 10.68
N SER A 16 -3.51 16.28 10.31
CA SER A 16 -3.89 15.29 11.28
C SER A 16 -2.65 14.85 12.01
N ILE A 17 -2.77 14.90 13.33
CA ILE A 17 -1.84 14.46 14.38
C ILE A 17 -1.27 13.04 14.10
N ARG A 18 -1.85 12.30 13.16
CA ARG A 18 -1.46 10.96 12.69
C ARG A 18 -0.79 11.07 11.32
N GLY A 19 0.54 11.21 11.32
CA GLY A 19 1.33 11.41 10.09
C GLY A 19 1.45 10.18 9.16
N LYS A 20 0.95 9.01 9.56
CA LYS A 20 1.08 7.76 8.80
C LYS A 20 -0.29 7.19 8.40
N VAL A 21 -0.36 6.62 7.20
CA VAL A 21 -1.57 5.98 6.63
C VAL A 21 -1.38 4.48 6.62
N LEU A 22 -2.32 3.77 7.23
CA LEU A 22 -2.35 2.31 7.26
C LEU A 22 -3.51 1.82 6.38
N ILE A 23 -3.16 1.06 5.35
CA ILE A 23 -4.10 0.42 4.45
C ILE A 23 -4.17 -1.07 4.81
N LEU A 24 -5.38 -1.58 5.04
CA LEU A 24 -5.63 -2.97 5.41
C LEU A 24 -6.51 -3.65 4.35
N ASP A 25 -6.11 -4.82 3.86
CA ASP A 25 -7.04 -5.71 3.16
C ASP A 25 -8.08 -6.28 4.13
N LEU A 26 -9.28 -6.59 3.62
CA LEU A 26 -10.31 -7.26 4.40
C LEU A 26 -10.15 -8.77 4.36
N ASN A 27 -10.15 -9.36 3.17
CA ASN A 27 -10.36 -10.79 2.99
C ASN A 27 -9.03 -11.54 2.86
N GLY A 28 -8.71 -12.33 3.88
CA GLY A 28 -7.44 -13.03 4.02
C GLY A 28 -6.54 -12.39 5.06
N LEU A 29 -6.82 -11.14 5.45
CA LEU A 29 -6.15 -10.46 6.56
C LEU A 29 -7.01 -10.38 7.82
N LEU A 30 -8.14 -9.65 7.76
CA LEU A 30 -8.99 -9.32 8.91
C LEU A 30 -10.18 -10.27 9.06
N VAL A 31 -10.69 -10.76 7.93
CA VAL A 31 -11.77 -11.75 7.85
C VAL A 31 -11.44 -12.79 6.78
N ARG A 32 -12.11 -13.93 6.80
CA ARG A 32 -12.04 -14.91 5.72
C ARG A 32 -13.42 -15.23 5.18
N TYR A 33 -13.68 -14.89 3.92
CA TYR A 33 -14.80 -15.44 3.15
C TYR A 33 -14.63 -16.96 3.00
N CYS A 34 -15.72 -17.70 3.18
CA CYS A 34 -15.68 -19.15 3.11
C CYS A 34 -17.01 -19.76 2.64
N THR A 35 -16.98 -21.06 2.33
CA THR A 35 -18.19 -21.87 2.10
C THR A 35 -18.84 -22.28 3.43
N GLN A 36 -20.06 -22.81 3.37
CA GLN A 36 -20.73 -23.39 4.53
C GLN A 36 -19.90 -24.51 5.19
N GLU A 37 -19.29 -25.37 4.37
CA GLU A 37 -18.46 -26.48 4.84
C GLU A 37 -17.23 -25.97 5.59
N GLN A 38 -16.54 -24.98 5.02
CA GLN A 38 -15.40 -24.33 5.65
C GLN A 38 -15.79 -23.58 6.93
N ALA A 39 -16.97 -22.97 6.97
CA ALA A 39 -17.51 -22.38 8.20
C ALA A 39 -17.75 -23.45 9.26
N ASN A 40 -18.30 -24.61 8.90
CA ASN A 40 -18.48 -25.72 9.82
C ASN A 40 -17.11 -26.23 10.34
N SER A 41 -16.10 -26.35 9.48
CA SER A 41 -14.74 -26.70 9.90
C SER A 41 -14.15 -25.66 10.86
N ALA A 42 -14.32 -24.36 10.59
CA ALA A 42 -13.83 -23.30 11.45
C ALA A 42 -14.45 -23.37 12.87
N ARG A 43 -15.73 -23.76 13.00
CA ARG A 43 -16.37 -24.00 14.31
C ARG A 43 -15.69 -25.11 15.11
N LEU A 44 -15.22 -26.17 14.45
CA LEU A 44 -14.49 -27.26 15.11
C LEU A 44 -13.18 -26.77 15.74
N PHE A 45 -12.57 -25.71 15.18
CA PHE A 45 -11.41 -25.05 15.74
C PHE A 45 -11.76 -23.94 16.75
N GLY A 46 -13.04 -23.73 17.06
CA GLY A 46 -13.50 -22.74 18.05
C GLY A 46 -13.75 -21.33 17.50
N HIS A 47 -13.72 -21.15 16.17
CA HIS A 47 -14.11 -19.87 15.56
C HIS A 47 -15.62 -19.67 15.60
N GLN A 48 -16.04 -18.42 15.43
CA GLN A 48 -17.44 -18.03 15.31
C GLN A 48 -17.73 -17.48 13.90
N PRO A 49 -18.01 -18.35 12.91
CA PRO A 49 -18.40 -17.91 11.59
C PRO A 49 -19.73 -17.16 11.62
N VAL A 50 -19.82 -16.15 10.76
CA VAL A 50 -20.97 -15.29 10.55
C VAL A 50 -21.53 -15.54 9.16
N GLN A 51 -22.84 -15.65 9.05
CA GLN A 51 -23.53 -15.69 7.77
C GLN A 51 -24.19 -14.35 7.51
N LEU A 52 -23.81 -13.70 6.40
CA LEU A 52 -24.49 -12.48 5.95
C LEU A 52 -25.88 -12.82 5.41
N PRO A 53 -26.81 -11.85 5.34
CA PRO A 53 -28.12 -12.03 4.70
C PRO A 53 -28.04 -12.55 3.25
N SER A 54 -26.93 -12.24 2.56
CA SER A 54 -26.61 -12.76 1.22
C SER A 54 -26.21 -14.24 1.18
N ARG A 55 -26.31 -14.96 2.30
CA ARG A 55 -25.85 -16.35 2.52
C ARG A 55 -24.34 -16.57 2.40
N SER A 56 -23.57 -15.50 2.26
CA SER A 56 -22.10 -15.56 2.28
C SER A 56 -21.60 -15.79 3.71
N TRP A 57 -20.63 -16.68 3.88
CA TRP A 57 -20.01 -16.93 5.18
C TRP A 57 -18.69 -16.20 5.31
N TYR A 58 -18.46 -15.67 6.51
CA TYR A 58 -17.22 -15.02 6.90
C TYR A 58 -16.79 -15.50 8.28
N VAL A 59 -15.48 -15.59 8.49
CA VAL A 59 -14.90 -15.82 9.82
C VAL A 59 -14.06 -14.59 10.18
N PRO A 60 -14.41 -13.84 11.24
CA PRO A 60 -13.55 -12.78 11.77
C PRO A 60 -12.25 -13.37 12.31
N ARG A 61 -11.13 -12.68 12.07
CA ARG A 61 -9.85 -13.08 12.65
C ARG A 61 -9.81 -12.73 14.14
N VAL A 62 -9.08 -13.54 14.91
CA VAL A 62 -8.98 -13.36 16.35
C VAL A 62 -8.28 -12.05 16.69
N GLY A 63 -8.80 -11.35 17.70
CA GLY A 63 -8.29 -10.05 18.13
C GLY A 63 -8.78 -8.86 17.29
N LEU A 64 -9.65 -9.06 16.29
CA LEU A 64 -10.07 -8.02 15.36
C LEU A 64 -10.55 -6.73 16.04
N ILE A 65 -11.44 -6.81 17.04
CA ILE A 65 -11.97 -5.62 17.74
C ILE A 65 -10.85 -4.83 18.42
N ILE A 66 -10.00 -5.53 19.19
CA ILE A 66 -8.89 -4.92 19.93
C ILE A 66 -7.90 -4.28 18.97
N PHE A 67 -7.56 -5.00 17.90
CA PHE A 67 -6.68 -4.52 16.84
C PHE A 67 -7.22 -3.24 16.20
N LEU A 68 -8.47 -3.26 15.74
CA LEU A 68 -9.10 -2.11 15.08
C LEU A 68 -9.21 -0.91 16.01
N GLU A 69 -9.57 -1.11 17.28
CA GLU A 69 -9.57 -0.06 18.31
C GLU A 69 -8.21 0.62 18.48
N ALA A 70 -7.13 -0.16 18.47
CA ALA A 70 -5.78 0.37 18.61
C ALA A 70 -5.35 1.13 17.35
N VAL A 71 -5.45 0.51 16.18
CA VAL A 71 -4.95 1.13 14.95
C VAL A 71 -5.73 2.39 14.56
N ARG A 72 -7.05 2.46 14.84
CA ARG A 72 -7.85 3.66 14.56
C ARG A 72 -7.45 4.87 15.40
N ARG A 73 -6.71 4.66 16.50
CA ARG A 73 -6.24 5.74 17.37
C ARG A 73 -4.91 6.33 16.91
N GLU A 74 -4.16 5.58 16.11
CA GLU A 74 -2.77 5.87 15.79
C GLU A 74 -2.54 6.27 14.32
N PHE A 75 -3.41 5.81 13.42
CA PHE A 75 -3.26 5.96 11.97
C PHE A 75 -4.51 6.55 11.32
N THR A 76 -4.31 7.19 10.16
CA THR A 76 -5.39 7.30 9.17
C THR A 76 -5.57 5.92 8.53
N LEU A 77 -6.79 5.38 8.56
CA LEU A 77 -7.10 4.01 8.16
C LEU A 77 -7.84 3.94 6.83
N ILE A 78 -7.41 3.03 5.97
CA ILE A 78 -8.11 2.71 4.73
C ILE A 78 -8.30 1.19 4.66
N PHE A 79 -9.54 0.75 4.50
CA PHE A 79 -9.83 -0.65 4.18
C PHE A 79 -9.92 -0.79 2.68
N TRP A 80 -8.90 -1.34 2.04
CA TRP A 80 -8.88 -1.51 0.60
C TRP A 80 -9.17 -2.96 0.24
N THR A 81 -10.32 -3.25 -0.35
CA THR A 81 -10.77 -4.60 -0.69
C THR A 81 -10.99 -4.74 -2.20
N SER A 82 -10.69 -5.92 -2.74
CA SER A 82 -11.01 -6.26 -4.13
C SER A 82 -12.47 -6.69 -4.34
N ARG A 83 -13.35 -6.46 -3.35
CA ARG A 83 -14.79 -6.79 -3.41
C ARG A 83 -15.60 -5.57 -3.86
N MET A 84 -16.73 -5.83 -4.51
CA MET A 84 -17.70 -4.79 -4.85
C MET A 84 -18.14 -4.02 -3.60
N LYS A 85 -18.37 -2.72 -3.75
CA LYS A 85 -18.69 -1.82 -2.63
C LYS A 85 -19.87 -2.29 -1.78
N HIS A 86 -20.98 -2.69 -2.40
CA HIS A 86 -22.16 -3.17 -1.67
C HIS A 86 -21.87 -4.43 -0.82
N ASN A 87 -20.94 -5.30 -1.26
CA ASN A 87 -20.56 -6.48 -0.49
C ASN A 87 -19.66 -6.10 0.70
N ALA A 88 -18.75 -5.16 0.50
CA ALA A 88 -17.91 -4.64 1.58
C ALA A 88 -18.78 -3.92 2.63
N ASP A 89 -19.65 -3.01 2.19
CA ASP A 89 -20.54 -2.25 3.08
C ASP A 89 -21.49 -3.19 3.86
N ALA A 90 -22.05 -4.22 3.21
CA ALA A 90 -22.91 -5.20 3.87
C ALA A 90 -22.16 -6.04 4.92
N LEU A 91 -20.93 -6.47 4.61
CA LEU A 91 -20.08 -7.18 5.57
C LEU A 91 -19.77 -6.31 6.79
N LEU A 92 -19.29 -5.09 6.56
CA LEU A 92 -18.87 -4.19 7.65
C LEU A 92 -20.05 -3.83 8.55
N ARG A 93 -21.23 -3.58 7.98
CA ARG A 93 -22.45 -3.34 8.75
C ARG A 93 -22.82 -4.53 9.64
N ASP A 94 -22.82 -5.75 9.08
CA ASP A 94 -23.19 -6.94 9.85
C ASP A 94 -22.16 -7.26 10.94
N LEU A 95 -20.86 -7.04 10.69
CA LEU A 95 -19.83 -7.15 11.72
C LEU A 95 -20.06 -6.14 12.86
N GLU A 96 -20.45 -4.91 12.53
CA GLU A 96 -20.75 -3.86 13.51
C GLU A 96 -22.00 -4.18 14.33
N GLU A 97 -23.10 -4.57 13.67
CA GLU A 97 -24.38 -4.93 14.33
C GLU A 97 -24.21 -6.11 15.29
N ARG A 98 -23.27 -7.02 15.02
CA ARG A 98 -22.94 -8.16 15.88
C ARG A 98 -21.91 -7.84 16.96
N GLY A 99 -21.39 -6.62 17.01
CA GLY A 99 -20.33 -6.22 17.94
C GLY A 99 -19.00 -6.93 17.69
N LEU A 100 -18.73 -7.33 16.44
CA LEU A 100 -17.49 -7.99 16.00
C LEU A 100 -16.43 -7.00 15.48
N ILE A 101 -16.82 -5.75 15.32
CA ILE A 101 -15.96 -4.58 15.17
C ILE A 101 -16.53 -3.44 16.04
N PRO A 102 -15.77 -2.36 16.30
CA PRO A 102 -16.27 -1.27 17.14
C PRO A 102 -17.51 -0.59 16.56
N ALA A 103 -18.39 -0.09 17.44
CA ALA A 103 -19.60 0.61 17.03
C ALA A 103 -19.28 1.99 16.41
N ARG A 104 -20.01 2.32 15.35
CA ARG A 104 -19.89 3.54 14.52
C ARG A 104 -18.51 3.74 13.89
N PHE A 105 -17.77 2.66 13.70
CA PHE A 105 -16.36 2.69 13.29
C PHE A 105 -16.16 3.39 11.94
N PHE A 106 -17.12 3.25 11.02
CA PHE A 106 -17.08 3.85 9.69
C PHE A 106 -17.94 5.11 9.52
N LEU A 107 -18.83 5.40 10.49
CA LEU A 107 -19.81 6.50 10.38
C LEU A 107 -19.36 7.77 11.10
N THR A 108 -18.51 7.65 12.11
CA THR A 108 -18.15 8.78 13.00
C THR A 108 -16.70 9.21 12.89
N GLU A 109 -15.88 8.45 12.17
CA GLU A 109 -14.44 8.67 12.08
C GLU A 109 -14.07 9.19 10.69
N PRO A 110 -13.81 10.50 10.53
CA PRO A 110 -13.43 11.07 9.22
C PRO A 110 -12.10 10.53 8.68
N GLU A 111 -11.34 9.81 9.51
CA GLU A 111 -10.04 9.22 9.16
C GLU A 111 -10.11 7.73 8.84
N VAL A 112 -11.31 7.17 8.70
CA VAL A 112 -11.53 5.77 8.31
C VAL A 112 -12.29 5.72 6.99
N GLU A 113 -11.64 5.21 5.94
CA GLU A 113 -12.27 5.02 4.63
C GLU A 113 -12.36 3.55 4.21
N VAL A 114 -13.34 3.24 3.36
CA VAL A 114 -13.48 1.93 2.73
C VAL A 114 -13.35 2.09 1.22
N TRP A 115 -12.26 1.56 0.68
CA TRP A 115 -11.98 1.49 -0.75
C TRP A 115 -12.32 0.09 -1.25
N ALA A 116 -13.24 0.02 -2.18
CA ALA A 116 -13.73 -1.20 -2.79
C ALA A 116 -13.00 -1.48 -4.11
N GLN A 117 -13.56 -2.42 -4.86
CA GLN A 117 -13.09 -2.81 -6.18
C GLN A 117 -13.05 -1.65 -7.19
N SER A 118 -13.90 -0.62 -7.04
CA SER A 118 -13.91 0.55 -7.92
C SER A 118 -12.64 1.39 -7.82
N GLU A 119 -11.96 1.31 -6.67
CA GLU A 119 -10.70 2.01 -6.42
C GLU A 119 -9.50 1.17 -6.89
N CYS A 120 -9.71 -0.08 -7.30
CA CYS A 120 -8.66 -0.93 -7.88
C CYS A 120 -8.50 -0.69 -9.38
N ASP A 121 -7.28 -0.89 -9.89
CA ASP A 121 -7.03 -0.98 -11.32
C ASP A 121 -7.32 -2.40 -11.79
N ARG A 122 -8.22 -2.53 -12.75
CA ARG A 122 -8.61 -3.81 -13.33
C ARG A 122 -7.52 -4.28 -14.31
N TRP A 123 -6.92 -5.43 -14.05
CA TRP A 123 -5.92 -6.06 -14.90
C TRP A 123 -6.41 -7.42 -15.37
N GLU A 124 -6.47 -7.63 -16.69
CA GLU A 124 -6.85 -8.92 -17.27
C GLU A 124 -5.61 -9.81 -17.39
N THR A 125 -5.64 -10.98 -16.75
CA THR A 125 -4.58 -11.98 -16.92
C THR A 125 -4.90 -12.88 -18.12
N PRO A 126 -3.89 -13.33 -18.89
CA PRO A 126 -4.10 -14.29 -19.97
C PRO A 126 -4.84 -15.53 -19.45
N ARG A 127 -5.94 -15.91 -20.13
CA ARG A 127 -6.83 -17.02 -19.74
C ARG A 127 -6.12 -18.38 -19.69
N GLU A 128 -5.02 -18.51 -20.42
CA GLU A 128 -4.22 -19.74 -20.52
C GLU A 128 -3.24 -19.93 -19.35
N SER A 129 -3.10 -18.94 -18.47
CA SER A 129 -2.35 -19.11 -17.22
C SER A 129 -3.20 -19.86 -16.19
N GLU A 130 -2.55 -20.60 -15.28
CA GLU A 130 -3.16 -21.21 -14.08
C GLU A 130 -3.88 -20.15 -13.18
N HIS A 131 -3.70 -18.87 -13.48
CA HIS A 131 -4.27 -17.72 -12.81
C HIS A 131 -5.11 -16.84 -13.74
N GLY A 132 -5.65 -17.40 -14.83
CA GLY A 132 -6.50 -16.71 -15.80
C GLY A 132 -7.72 -16.07 -15.12
N GLY A 133 -8.01 -14.81 -15.44
CA GLY A 133 -9.09 -14.06 -14.83
C GLY A 133 -8.85 -12.55 -14.78
N VAL A 134 -9.51 -11.89 -13.82
CA VAL A 134 -9.35 -10.46 -13.56
C VAL A 134 -8.69 -10.27 -12.21
N LEU A 135 -7.55 -9.58 -12.20
CA LEU A 135 -6.88 -9.12 -11.00
C LEU A 135 -7.26 -7.66 -10.73
N TYR A 136 -7.50 -7.33 -9.47
CA TYR A 136 -7.78 -5.97 -9.02
C TYR A 136 -6.56 -5.47 -8.26
N LEU A 137 -5.78 -4.62 -8.93
CA LEU A 137 -4.52 -4.07 -8.43
C LEU A 137 -4.77 -2.86 -7.52
N LYS A 138 -4.08 -2.79 -6.39
CA LYS A 138 -4.19 -1.71 -5.41
C LYS A 138 -3.05 -0.71 -5.57
N ARG A 139 -3.12 0.11 -6.62
CA ARG A 139 -2.01 1.01 -7.00
C ARG A 139 -1.94 2.26 -6.14
N PHE A 140 -0.79 2.50 -5.52
CA PHE A 140 -0.55 3.70 -4.70
C PHE A 140 -0.64 5.00 -5.52
N ALA A 141 -0.51 4.93 -6.85
CA ALA A 141 -0.86 6.02 -7.75
C ALA A 141 -2.28 6.58 -7.50
N ARG A 142 -3.21 5.78 -6.98
CA ARG A 142 -4.55 6.25 -6.59
C ARG A 142 -4.51 7.24 -5.43
N LEU A 143 -3.57 7.10 -4.49
CA LEU A 143 -3.43 7.96 -3.30
C LEU A 143 -3.21 9.45 -3.65
N TYR A 144 -2.67 9.75 -4.85
CA TYR A 144 -2.54 11.12 -5.33
C TYR A 144 -3.89 11.82 -5.47
N TYR A 145 -4.92 11.11 -5.94
CA TYR A 145 -6.26 11.69 -6.11
C TYR A 145 -6.95 12.04 -4.78
N TYR A 146 -6.43 11.52 -3.68
CA TYR A 146 -6.94 11.71 -2.31
C TYR A 146 -6.01 12.56 -1.45
N ASN A 147 -5.00 13.21 -2.05
CA ASN A 147 -4.00 14.01 -1.33
C ASN A 147 -3.24 13.22 -0.23
N LEU A 148 -3.05 11.92 -0.44
CA LEU A 148 -2.35 11.02 0.49
C LEU A 148 -0.94 10.67 0.02
N ALA A 149 -0.56 11.00 -1.21
CA ALA A 149 0.71 10.59 -1.80
C ALA A 149 1.97 11.17 -1.13
N SER A 150 1.83 12.26 -0.36
CA SER A 150 2.91 12.83 0.44
C SER A 150 3.06 12.17 1.82
N ARG A 151 2.13 11.29 2.22
CA ARG A 151 2.12 10.67 3.54
C ARG A 151 2.93 9.37 3.55
N ASP A 152 3.35 8.97 4.75
CA ASP A 152 4.05 7.71 4.95
C ASP A 152 3.01 6.56 4.99
N VAL A 153 2.95 5.77 3.91
CA VAL A 153 1.87 4.80 3.67
C VAL A 153 2.37 3.38 3.73
N LEU A 154 1.64 2.53 4.45
CA LEU A 154 1.86 1.09 4.54
C LEU A 154 0.60 0.33 4.15
N LEU A 155 0.73 -0.65 3.25
CA LEU A 155 -0.32 -1.61 2.93
C LEU A 155 -0.06 -2.96 3.64
N VAL A 156 -1.10 -3.56 4.20
CA VAL A 156 -1.08 -4.96 4.66
C VAL A 156 -2.09 -5.75 3.84
N ASP A 157 -1.61 -6.70 3.04
CA ASP A 157 -2.44 -7.50 2.12
C ASP A 157 -1.86 -8.90 2.00
N ASP A 158 -2.70 -9.92 2.19
CA ASP A 158 -2.28 -11.33 2.09
C ASP A 158 -1.88 -11.74 0.66
N SER A 159 -2.18 -10.88 -0.33
CA SER A 159 -1.88 -11.08 -1.74
C SER A 159 -0.76 -10.18 -2.24
N VAL A 160 0.41 -10.79 -2.45
CA VAL A 160 1.54 -10.16 -3.14
C VAL A 160 1.14 -9.65 -4.53
N LYS A 161 0.30 -10.42 -5.26
CA LYS A 161 -0.10 -10.13 -6.64
C LYS A 161 -0.86 -8.82 -6.79
N LYS A 162 -1.79 -8.51 -5.86
CA LYS A 162 -2.59 -7.28 -5.90
C LYS A 162 -1.76 -6.01 -5.70
N ASN A 163 -0.58 -6.14 -5.10
CA ASN A 163 0.36 -5.05 -4.83
C ASN A 163 1.56 -5.03 -5.80
N SER A 164 1.55 -5.86 -6.84
CA SER A 164 2.70 -6.09 -7.74
C SER A 164 3.19 -4.87 -8.53
N THR A 165 2.46 -3.75 -8.46
CA THR A 165 2.76 -2.50 -9.16
C THR A 165 3.23 -1.39 -8.21
N ASN A 166 3.42 -1.70 -6.93
CA ASN A 166 4.02 -0.80 -5.95
C ASN A 166 5.36 -1.36 -5.50
N SER A 167 6.17 -0.56 -4.79
CA SER A 167 7.36 -1.08 -4.12
C SER A 167 6.97 -2.24 -3.17
N PRO A 168 7.69 -3.37 -3.22
CA PRO A 168 7.41 -4.51 -2.32
C PRO A 168 7.65 -4.15 -0.85
N PHE A 169 8.44 -3.10 -0.58
CA PHE A 169 8.69 -2.61 0.78
C PHE A 169 7.69 -1.54 1.22
N SER A 170 6.71 -1.17 0.38
CA SER A 170 5.60 -0.32 0.82
C SER A 170 4.41 -1.15 1.33
N ALA A 171 4.59 -2.47 1.45
CA ALA A 171 3.59 -3.38 1.95
C ALA A 171 4.17 -4.51 2.80
N ILE A 172 3.30 -5.16 3.56
CA ILE A 172 3.55 -6.40 4.28
C ILE A 172 2.61 -7.46 3.71
N HIS A 173 3.15 -8.64 3.43
CA HIS A 173 2.39 -9.76 2.88
C HIS A 173 2.33 -10.95 3.85
N PRO A 174 1.44 -10.90 4.86
CA PRO A 174 1.30 -12.02 5.77
C PRO A 174 0.69 -13.25 5.07
N HIS A 175 0.81 -14.42 5.69
CA HIS A 175 0.06 -15.58 5.25
C HIS A 175 -1.45 -15.33 5.39
N SER A 176 -2.22 -15.77 4.37
CA SER A 176 -3.67 -15.67 4.38
C SER A 176 -4.26 -16.38 5.60
N PHE A 177 -5.08 -15.65 6.36
CA PHE A 177 -5.91 -16.19 7.42
C PHE A 177 -6.81 -17.31 6.87
N THR A 178 -6.71 -18.47 7.51
CA THR A 178 -7.34 -19.72 7.08
C THR A 178 -7.86 -20.43 8.33
N PRO A 179 -9.10 -20.14 8.77
CA PRO A 179 -9.62 -20.51 10.11
C PRO A 179 -9.88 -22.00 10.31
N TRP A 180 -9.77 -22.80 9.25
CA TRP A 180 -9.87 -24.27 9.30
C TRP A 180 -8.51 -24.96 9.37
N ARG A 181 -7.44 -24.22 9.72
CA ARG A 181 -6.13 -24.78 10.06
C ARG A 181 -5.85 -24.63 11.55
N GLU A 182 -5.15 -25.60 12.12
CA GLU A 182 -4.84 -25.64 13.55
C GLU A 182 -3.96 -24.46 14.00
N ASP A 183 -3.00 -24.04 13.18
CA ASP A 183 -2.13 -22.89 13.42
C ASP A 183 -2.88 -21.54 13.42
N HIS A 184 -4.11 -21.52 12.90
CA HIS A 184 -5.00 -20.37 12.93
C HIS A 184 -6.18 -20.54 13.90
N ALA A 185 -6.14 -21.53 14.80
CA ALA A 185 -7.14 -21.66 15.86
C ALA A 185 -7.10 -20.43 16.80
N PRO A 186 -8.21 -20.03 17.44
CA PRO A 186 -8.28 -18.81 18.25
C PRO A 186 -7.24 -18.67 19.36
N HIS A 187 -6.81 -19.79 19.95
CA HIS A 187 -5.80 -19.79 21.00
C HIS A 187 -4.36 -19.71 20.46
N ARG A 188 -4.16 -19.86 19.14
CA ARG A 188 -2.85 -19.83 18.47
C ARG A 188 -2.66 -18.65 17.52
N ASP A 189 -3.71 -18.17 16.87
CA ASP A 189 -3.62 -17.03 15.96
C ASP A 189 -3.39 -15.72 16.73
N GLN A 190 -2.12 -15.37 16.85
CA GLN A 190 -1.66 -14.13 17.51
C GLN A 190 -1.31 -13.04 16.50
N PHE A 191 -1.57 -13.23 15.21
CA PHE A 191 -1.00 -12.34 14.20
C PHE A 191 -1.44 -10.89 14.36
N LEU A 192 -2.74 -10.61 14.54
CA LEU A 192 -3.20 -9.21 14.62
C LEU A 192 -2.67 -8.51 15.88
N CYS A 193 -2.89 -9.08 17.06
CA CYS A 193 -2.58 -8.41 18.33
C CYS A 193 -1.18 -8.71 18.87
N GLY A 194 -0.64 -9.89 18.63
CA GLY A 194 0.66 -10.32 19.14
C GLY A 194 1.83 -10.04 18.19
N THR A 195 1.58 -9.92 16.89
CA THR A 195 2.65 -9.70 15.89
C THR A 195 2.52 -8.35 15.19
N LEU A 196 1.40 -8.11 14.50
CA LEU A 196 1.23 -6.94 13.65
C LEU A 196 1.06 -5.66 14.46
N LEU A 197 0.23 -5.65 15.52
CA LEU A 197 -0.02 -4.44 16.30
C LEU A 197 1.26 -3.89 16.96
N PRO A 198 2.09 -4.67 17.69
CA PRO A 198 3.34 -4.16 18.26
C PRO A 198 4.30 -3.61 17.19
N TRP A 199 4.36 -4.30 16.04
CA TRP A 199 5.18 -3.86 14.91
C TRP A 199 4.70 -2.52 14.35
N LEU A 200 3.39 -2.35 14.18
CA LEU A 200 2.78 -1.10 13.70
C LEU A 200 3.04 0.05 14.69
N GLN A 201 2.96 -0.21 16.00
CA GLN A 201 3.26 0.78 17.03
C GLN A 201 4.73 1.23 16.99
N ALA A 202 5.66 0.31 16.76
CA ALA A 202 7.07 0.65 16.54
C ALA A 202 7.27 1.46 15.23
N TRP A 203 6.63 1.05 14.14
CA TRP A 203 6.66 1.82 12.87
C TRP A 203 6.08 3.23 13.01
N ARG A 204 5.00 3.39 13.78
CA ARG A 204 4.36 4.68 14.05
C ARG A 204 5.30 5.67 14.74
N GLN A 205 6.14 5.17 15.64
CA GLN A 205 7.12 5.95 16.39
C GLN A 205 8.40 6.19 15.57
N SER A 206 8.64 5.38 14.54
CA SER A 206 9.84 5.47 13.72
C SER A 206 9.85 6.71 12.81
N PRO A 207 10.94 7.50 12.82
CA PRO A 207 11.15 8.59 11.86
C PRO A 207 11.58 8.07 10.48
N ILE A 208 11.84 6.77 10.35
CA ILE A 208 12.30 6.15 9.11
C ILE A 208 11.09 6.00 8.16
N PRO A 209 11.24 6.37 6.86
CA PRO A 209 10.19 6.15 5.86
C PRO A 209 9.82 4.67 5.72
N THR A 210 8.54 4.39 5.44
CA THR A 210 8.00 3.02 5.36
C THR A 210 8.85 2.07 4.52
N PRO A 211 9.29 2.39 3.29
CA PRO A 211 10.07 1.44 2.49
C PRO A 211 11.39 1.00 3.16
N ALA A 212 12.05 1.91 3.88
CA ALA A 212 13.28 1.59 4.59
C ALA A 212 12.99 0.80 5.87
N TYR A 213 11.95 1.20 6.62
CA TYR A 213 11.52 0.50 7.83
C TYR A 213 11.09 -0.95 7.54
N VAL A 214 10.18 -1.13 6.58
CA VAL A 214 9.71 -2.44 6.16
C VAL A 214 10.87 -3.31 5.68
N ARG A 215 11.78 -2.79 4.86
CA ARG A 215 12.95 -3.56 4.42
C ARG A 215 13.80 -4.09 5.57
N HIS A 216 14.01 -3.29 6.62
CA HIS A 216 14.84 -3.69 7.76
C HIS A 216 14.13 -4.69 8.68
N HIS A 217 12.82 -4.54 8.85
CA HIS A 217 12.04 -5.29 9.84
C HIS A 217 11.13 -6.38 9.22
N TYR A 218 11.20 -6.62 7.90
CA TYR A 218 10.27 -7.52 7.20
C TYR A 218 10.24 -8.94 7.76
N ALA A 219 11.43 -9.47 8.10
CA ALA A 219 11.60 -10.83 8.58
C ALA A 219 10.91 -11.09 9.94
N GLU A 220 10.66 -10.05 10.72
CA GLU A 220 10.06 -10.14 12.06
C GLU A 220 8.59 -10.57 12.01
N LEU A 221 7.93 -10.40 10.86
CA LEU A 221 6.48 -10.63 10.70
C LEU A 221 6.12 -12.04 10.22
N GLY A 222 7.11 -12.91 9.95
CA GLY A 222 6.87 -14.21 9.31
C GLY A 222 6.11 -14.06 7.99
N ALA A 223 6.29 -12.94 7.30
CA ALA A 223 5.59 -12.59 6.07
C ALA A 223 6.18 -13.37 4.88
N GLN A 224 5.37 -13.55 3.84
CA GLN A 224 5.78 -14.16 2.58
C GLN A 224 6.89 -13.33 1.94
N ASP A 225 7.90 -13.96 1.35
CA ASP A 225 8.87 -13.25 0.51
C ASP A 225 8.12 -12.66 -0.71
N PRO A 226 8.01 -11.31 -0.81
CA PRO A 226 7.31 -10.69 -1.91
C PRO A 226 7.96 -11.03 -3.25
N PHE A 227 9.28 -11.25 -3.29
CA PHE A 227 9.98 -11.57 -4.53
C PHE A 227 9.69 -13.00 -4.99
N GLU A 228 9.55 -13.96 -4.08
CA GLU A 228 9.13 -15.32 -4.42
C GLU A 228 7.70 -15.33 -5.01
N GLY A 229 6.78 -14.63 -4.34
CA GLY A 229 5.40 -14.50 -4.80
C GLY A 229 5.27 -13.79 -6.15
N LEU A 230 6.09 -12.77 -6.41
CA LEU A 230 6.10 -12.08 -7.70
C LEU A 230 6.78 -12.90 -8.81
N ARG A 231 7.87 -13.62 -8.51
CA ARG A 231 8.57 -14.49 -9.48
C ARG A 231 7.65 -15.57 -10.03
N SER A 232 6.89 -16.24 -9.15
CA SER A 232 5.92 -17.26 -9.56
C SER A 232 4.81 -16.69 -10.45
N TYR A 233 4.41 -15.43 -10.22
CA TYR A 233 3.33 -14.79 -10.96
C TYR A 233 3.73 -14.23 -12.33
N TRP A 234 4.89 -13.56 -12.42
CA TRP A 234 5.36 -12.95 -13.66
C TRP A 234 6.11 -13.93 -14.59
N GLY A 235 6.31 -15.17 -14.15
CA GLY A 235 6.59 -16.30 -15.04
C GLY A 235 8.02 -16.45 -15.55
N ARG A 236 8.99 -15.57 -15.20
CA ARG A 236 10.43 -15.80 -15.44
C ARG A 236 11.28 -15.14 -14.36
N LEU A 237 12.44 -15.75 -14.08
CA LEU A 237 13.56 -15.05 -13.43
C LEU A 237 13.73 -13.71 -14.15
N VAL A 238 13.60 -12.61 -13.41
CA VAL A 238 14.11 -11.34 -13.88
C VAL A 238 15.64 -11.45 -13.78
N GLN A 239 16.26 -12.16 -14.73
CA GLN A 239 17.71 -12.18 -14.87
C GLN A 239 18.12 -10.92 -15.61
N GLY A 240 19.04 -10.16 -15.01
CA GLY A 240 19.68 -9.01 -15.64
C GLY A 240 19.44 -7.68 -14.93
N GLU A 241 20.21 -6.68 -15.38
CA GLU A 241 20.29 -5.30 -14.88
C GLU A 241 18.96 -4.51 -14.97
N HIS A 242 17.91 -5.13 -15.52
CA HIS A 242 16.57 -4.58 -15.71
C HIS A 242 15.54 -5.02 -14.67
N SER A 243 15.95 -5.80 -13.65
CA SER A 243 15.09 -6.07 -12.48
C SER A 243 14.67 -4.82 -11.74
N SER A 244 15.48 -3.76 -11.80
CA SER A 244 15.17 -2.41 -11.34
C SER A 244 13.92 -1.81 -12.00
N LEU A 245 13.63 -2.12 -13.27
CA LEU A 245 12.55 -1.51 -14.06
C LEU A 245 11.15 -2.05 -13.75
N LEU A 246 11.02 -3.27 -13.24
CA LEU A 246 9.74 -3.81 -12.75
C LEU A 246 9.33 -3.21 -11.39
N PHE A 247 10.26 -2.54 -10.71
CA PHE A 247 10.05 -1.89 -9.41
C PHE A 247 10.23 -0.35 -9.48
N CYS A 248 10.38 0.21 -10.69
CA CYS A 248 10.41 1.65 -10.94
C CYS A 248 9.01 2.25 -10.77
N ASP A 249 8.59 2.41 -9.52
CA ASP A 249 7.70 3.51 -9.11
C ASP A 249 7.72 3.66 -7.57
N ALA A 250 8.89 3.99 -7.00
CA ALA A 250 8.94 4.29 -5.56
C ALA A 250 10.06 5.21 -5.06
N THR A 251 11.02 5.63 -5.88
CA THR A 251 12.11 6.48 -5.36
C THR A 251 12.39 7.65 -6.27
N ALA A 252 11.85 8.82 -5.91
CA ALA A 252 12.26 10.19 -6.26
C ALA A 252 12.46 10.61 -7.74
N HIS A 253 12.84 9.71 -8.64
CA HIS A 253 13.13 9.92 -10.05
C HIS A 253 11.84 10.17 -10.87
N ASP A 254 10.75 9.48 -10.54
CA ASP A 254 9.46 9.62 -11.26
C ASP A 254 8.73 10.93 -10.94
N ARG A 255 9.10 11.63 -9.86
CA ARG A 255 8.64 13.01 -9.61
C ARG A 255 9.20 14.01 -10.62
N ALA A 256 10.34 13.73 -11.25
CA ALA A 256 10.91 14.58 -12.29
C ALA A 256 10.26 14.34 -13.65
N ILE A 257 9.94 13.07 -13.99
CA ILE A 257 9.32 12.69 -15.26
C ILE A 257 7.83 13.05 -15.30
N ALA A 258 7.10 12.89 -14.18
CA ALA A 258 5.71 13.36 -14.08
C ALA A 258 5.60 14.91 -14.16
N ARG A 259 6.64 15.64 -13.75
CA ARG A 259 6.70 17.10 -13.96
C ARG A 259 7.04 17.48 -15.40
N SER A 260 7.83 16.67 -16.12
CA SER A 260 8.13 16.94 -17.54
C SER A 260 7.01 16.49 -18.49
N LEU A 261 6.12 15.59 -18.07
CA LEU A 261 4.99 15.12 -18.88
C LEU A 261 3.71 15.97 -18.75
N PHE A 262 3.66 16.93 -17.81
CA PHE A 262 2.45 17.72 -17.53
C PHE A 262 2.64 19.24 -17.55
N ILE A 263 3.76 19.76 -18.07
CA ILE A 263 3.90 21.19 -18.34
C ILE A 263 4.34 21.41 -19.78
N GLY A 264 3.37 21.83 -20.61
CA GLY A 264 3.61 22.74 -21.72
C GLY A 264 3.54 22.14 -23.11
N ASP A 265 2.40 22.36 -23.77
CA ASP A 265 2.32 22.52 -25.22
C ASP A 265 3.46 23.41 -25.73
N VAL A 266 4.45 22.84 -26.41
CA VAL A 266 5.32 23.59 -27.33
C VAL A 266 5.57 22.73 -28.57
N PRO A 267 5.19 23.19 -29.78
CA PRO A 267 5.42 22.45 -31.00
C PRO A 267 6.89 22.60 -31.41
N VAL A 268 7.69 21.55 -31.29
CA VAL A 268 9.07 21.58 -31.78
C VAL A 268 9.13 20.97 -33.17
N ALA A 269 9.40 21.86 -34.13
CA ALA A 269 9.68 21.58 -35.52
C ALA A 269 10.80 20.56 -35.71
N LYS A 270 10.70 19.77 -36.78
CA LYS A 270 11.76 18.88 -37.26
C LYS A 270 13.05 19.68 -37.53
N ALA A 271 14.07 19.44 -36.72
CA ALA A 271 15.45 19.79 -37.05
C ALA A 271 16.23 18.48 -37.24
N SER A 272 16.47 18.13 -38.50
CA SER A 272 17.43 17.12 -38.93
C SER A 272 18.84 17.57 -38.56
N VAL A 273 19.55 16.77 -37.76
CA VAL A 273 20.96 16.99 -37.44
C VAL A 273 21.82 16.23 -38.46
N ALA A 274 22.59 16.98 -39.25
CA ALA A 274 23.67 16.46 -40.07
C ALA A 274 24.89 16.15 -39.19
N VAL A 275 25.54 15.01 -39.47
CA VAL A 275 26.76 14.57 -38.80
C VAL A 275 27.97 15.20 -39.51
N ALA A 276 28.80 15.91 -38.76
CA ALA A 276 30.20 16.20 -39.06
C ALA A 276 30.95 15.93 -37.75
N GLY A 277 31.92 15.01 -37.67
CA GLY A 277 33.15 14.99 -38.45
C GLY A 277 34.23 15.62 -37.58
N VAL A 278 34.87 14.79 -36.76
CA VAL A 278 36.01 15.15 -35.87
C VAL A 278 37.24 15.32 -36.75
N ASP A 279 37.98 16.43 -36.60
CA ASP A 279 39.43 16.51 -36.82
C ASP A 279 40.04 17.75 -36.12
N ASP A 280 41.12 17.51 -35.37
CA ASP A 280 42.32 18.33 -35.04
C ASP A 280 42.28 19.73 -34.38
N VAL A 281 42.60 19.76 -33.06
CA VAL A 281 43.64 20.53 -32.29
C VAL A 281 44.25 21.80 -32.97
N PRO A 282 44.44 22.99 -32.30
CA PRO A 282 45.31 23.09 -31.13
C PRO A 282 45.00 24.08 -29.98
N LEU A 283 45.63 23.71 -28.86
CA LEU A 283 45.91 24.41 -27.62
C LEU A 283 46.47 25.84 -27.82
N ALA A 284 45.94 26.82 -27.09
CA ALA A 284 46.59 28.10 -26.84
C ALA A 284 46.35 28.57 -25.39
N ALA A 285 47.41 29.11 -24.81
CA ALA A 285 47.60 29.44 -23.40
C ALA A 285 47.09 30.84 -23.00
N ALA A 286 47.18 31.10 -21.69
CA ALA A 286 47.10 32.39 -20.99
C ALA A 286 45.67 32.84 -20.61
N THR A 287 45.36 33.34 -19.40
CA THR A 287 46.16 34.06 -18.39
C THR A 287 45.56 33.89 -16.98
N VAL A 288 46.45 33.92 -15.99
CA VAL A 288 46.20 34.09 -14.55
C VAL A 288 45.57 35.45 -14.26
N ALA A 289 44.60 35.51 -13.34
CA ALA A 289 44.30 36.73 -12.60
C ALA A 289 43.83 36.39 -11.17
N ASP A 290 44.40 37.12 -10.22
CA ASP A 290 44.47 36.88 -8.79
C ASP A 290 43.16 37.02 -7.99
N VAL A 291 43.21 36.37 -6.82
CA VAL A 291 42.31 36.44 -5.66
C VAL A 291 42.44 37.82 -4.97
N PRO A 292 41.41 38.25 -4.21
CA PRO A 292 41.73 38.53 -2.81
C PRO A 292 40.76 37.91 -1.80
N VAL A 293 41.37 37.40 -0.73
CA VAL A 293 40.80 36.92 0.52
C VAL A 293 40.49 38.11 1.43
N ALA A 294 39.34 38.10 2.11
CA ALA A 294 39.12 38.81 3.36
C ALA A 294 38.39 37.84 4.31
N ALA A 295 39.09 37.27 5.30
CA ALA A 295 39.39 37.81 6.63
C ALA A 295 38.15 37.80 7.57
N ALA A 296 38.30 37.02 8.64
CA ALA A 296 37.30 36.59 9.60
C ALA A 296 36.95 37.62 10.67
N THR A 297 35.84 37.41 11.37
CA THR A 297 35.74 37.71 12.82
C THR A 297 34.85 36.69 13.52
N VAL A 298 35.46 36.06 14.52
CA VAL A 298 34.87 35.27 15.62
C VAL A 298 34.33 36.24 16.67
N ALA A 299 33.23 35.90 17.34
CA ALA A 299 32.92 36.44 18.66
C ALA A 299 32.30 35.34 19.54
N ASP A 300 33.01 35.00 20.61
CA ASP A 300 32.56 34.21 21.74
C ASP A 300 31.69 35.06 22.70
N VAL A 301 30.59 34.46 23.18
CA VAL A 301 30.10 34.25 24.58
C VAL A 301 30.43 35.35 25.63
N PRO A 302 29.44 35.78 26.44
CA PRO A 302 29.07 35.06 27.67
C PRO A 302 27.71 34.36 27.64
#